data_AF-A0A223D3E1-F1
#
_entry.id   AF-A0A223D3E1-F1
#
_cell.length_a   1.000
_cell.length_b   1.000
_cell.length_c   1.000
_cell.angle_alpha   90.00
_cell.angle_beta   90.00
_cell.angle_gamma   90.00
#
_symmetry.space_group_name_H-M   'P 1'
#
loop_
_entity.id
_entity.type
_entity.pdbx_description
1 polymer ?
#
loop_
_entity_poly.entity_id
_entity_poly.type
_entity_poly.pdbx_seq_one_letter_code
_entity_poly.pdbx_strand_id
1 'polypeptide(L)'
;MIIITNLITTYTAEHLGPFLRSKEVSENTVAAVTHDIDNRLASLLSRWNDDKFRSTLLLTALEEGTFYMPFHPEINGLVVLAVRNSPQLDNLHHTEGILDNTDIRKVTSQAIQYFAEVDLTQAADQVTARPDDVFATLPTTYPLAWEAFHQLAGATRLPKTYEPQPADLADLPDLDQVVDGELLQDLTQIQHGEISFLFRDSFKMLSRNLDQLFYVIEYVLRANKTLITHNFYLSNGMVSRRNPVLKPAQKPIEIAKKFENKKGLVSRHKDSLRLIKKFIVPPASEITPEIPSETASE
;
A
#
# COMPACT_ATOMS: atom_id res chain seq x y z
N MET A 1 -30.82 2.17 -8.99
CA MET A 1 -30.71 2.56 -7.56
C MET A 1 -30.75 1.25 -6.77
N ILE A 2 -29.58 0.74 -6.40
CA ILE A 2 -29.45 -0.52 -5.66
C ILE A 2 -29.98 -0.28 -4.24
N ILE A 3 -30.79 -1.19 -3.73
CA ILE A 3 -31.29 -1.13 -2.34
C ILE A 3 -30.07 -1.26 -1.42
N ILE A 4 -29.81 -0.23 -0.61
CA ILE A 4 -28.57 -0.02 0.16
C ILE A 4 -28.40 -1.06 1.29
N THR A 5 -29.48 -1.74 1.67
CA THR A 5 -29.42 -2.84 2.65
C THR A 5 -28.68 -4.01 2.01
N ASN A 6 -27.46 -4.24 2.50
CA ASN A 6 -26.55 -5.33 2.12
C ASN A 6 -25.58 -5.12 0.94
N LEU A 7 -25.16 -3.87 0.68
CA LEU A 7 -24.13 -3.52 -0.32
C LEU A 7 -22.92 -4.48 -0.36
N ILE A 8 -22.34 -4.75 0.81
CA ILE A 8 -21.13 -5.57 0.96
C ILE A 8 -21.44 -7.03 0.65
N THR A 9 -22.52 -7.57 1.22
CA THR A 9 -22.94 -8.95 0.99
C THR A 9 -23.34 -9.19 -0.46
N THR A 10 -24.01 -8.24 -1.12
CA THR A 10 -24.30 -8.32 -2.56
C THR A 10 -23.01 -8.40 -3.37
N TYR A 11 -22.01 -7.54 -3.09
CA TYR A 11 -20.71 -7.64 -3.76
C TYR A 11 -20.06 -9.01 -3.58
N THR A 12 -19.96 -9.48 -2.33
CA THR A 12 -19.26 -10.74 -2.03
C THR A 12 -19.99 -11.97 -2.55
N ALA A 13 -21.33 -11.99 -2.48
CA ALA A 13 -22.15 -13.14 -2.89
C ALA A 13 -22.43 -13.19 -4.40
N GLU A 14 -22.63 -12.05 -5.05
CA GLU A 14 -23.09 -11.99 -6.46
C GLU A 14 -21.96 -11.69 -7.45
N HIS A 15 -20.84 -11.12 -7.00
CA HIS A 15 -19.72 -10.78 -7.87
C HIS A 15 -18.45 -11.57 -7.55
N LEU A 16 -17.92 -11.44 -6.33
CA LEU A 16 -16.64 -12.04 -5.97
C LEU A 16 -16.71 -13.57 -5.84
N GLY A 17 -17.67 -14.09 -5.08
CA GLY A 17 -17.85 -15.53 -4.86
C GLY A 17 -18.00 -16.31 -6.17
N PRO A 18 -18.92 -15.92 -7.09
CA PRO A 18 -19.07 -16.56 -8.39
C PRO A 18 -17.79 -16.50 -9.24
N PHE A 19 -17.04 -15.39 -9.20
CA PHE A 19 -15.76 -15.29 -9.89
C PHE A 19 -14.75 -16.31 -9.36
N LEU A 20 -14.59 -16.43 -8.03
CA LEU A 20 -13.66 -17.38 -7.43
C LEU A 20 -14.06 -18.84 -7.74
N ARG A 21 -15.34 -19.17 -7.70
CA ARG A 21 -15.84 -20.50 -8.12
C ARG A 21 -15.55 -20.81 -9.58
N SER A 22 -15.61 -19.82 -10.45
CA SER A 22 -15.24 -19.98 -11.87
C SER A 22 -13.74 -20.26 -12.07
N LYS A 23 -12.93 -20.06 -11.04
CA LYS A 23 -11.50 -20.38 -10.97
C LYS A 23 -11.20 -21.66 -10.20
N GLU A 24 -12.23 -22.48 -9.97
CA GLU A 24 -12.12 -23.77 -9.28
C GLU A 24 -11.59 -23.66 -7.84
N VAL A 25 -11.71 -22.47 -7.23
CA VAL A 25 -11.39 -22.25 -5.82
C VAL A 25 -12.38 -23.01 -4.94
N SER A 26 -11.89 -23.75 -3.94
CA SER A 26 -12.74 -24.55 -3.04
C SER A 26 -13.74 -23.70 -2.27
N GLU A 27 -14.94 -24.21 -1.96
CA GLU A 27 -15.96 -23.43 -1.23
C GLU A 27 -15.48 -22.93 0.14
N ASN A 28 -14.62 -23.68 0.84
CA ASN A 28 -14.02 -23.24 2.09
C ASN A 28 -13.12 -22.01 1.87
N THR A 29 -12.32 -22.03 0.82
CA THR A 29 -11.44 -20.90 0.46
C THR A 29 -12.26 -19.71 -0.06
N VAL A 30 -13.31 -19.94 -0.85
CA VAL A 30 -14.26 -18.89 -1.27
C VAL A 30 -14.88 -18.22 -0.05
N ALA A 31 -15.35 -19.00 0.93
CA ALA A 31 -15.92 -18.48 2.16
C ALA A 31 -14.89 -17.66 2.96
N ALA A 32 -13.65 -18.13 3.09
CA ALA A 32 -12.58 -17.40 3.78
C ALA A 32 -12.26 -16.04 3.11
N VAL A 33 -12.10 -16.03 1.78
CA VAL A 33 -11.80 -14.81 1.02
C VAL A 33 -12.96 -13.81 1.08
N THR A 34 -14.19 -14.28 0.88
CA THR A 34 -15.38 -13.42 0.92
C THR A 34 -15.64 -12.87 2.32
N HIS A 35 -15.42 -13.66 3.37
CA HIS A 35 -15.54 -13.23 4.75
C HIS A 35 -14.49 -12.17 5.13
N ASP A 36 -13.22 -12.37 4.75
CA ASP A 36 -12.17 -11.38 4.99
C ASP A 36 -12.49 -10.06 4.27
N ILE A 37 -12.87 -10.11 2.99
CA ILE A 37 -13.22 -8.91 2.23
C ILE A 37 -14.48 -8.23 2.78
N ASP A 38 -15.50 -8.98 3.21
CA ASP A 38 -16.68 -8.42 3.91
C ASP A 38 -16.26 -7.64 5.15
N ASN A 39 -15.43 -8.25 6.00
CA ASN A 39 -14.98 -7.62 7.23
C ASN A 39 -14.16 -6.34 6.96
N ARG A 40 -13.23 -6.38 5.99
CA ARG A 40 -12.42 -5.21 5.61
C ARG A 40 -13.26 -4.09 5.03
N LEU A 41 -14.23 -4.42 4.16
CA LEU A 41 -15.17 -3.43 3.61
C LEU A 41 -16.03 -2.82 4.72
N ALA A 42 -16.54 -3.63 5.65
CA ALA A 42 -17.35 -3.14 6.77
C ALA A 42 -16.54 -2.25 7.72
N SER A 43 -15.30 -2.64 8.01
CA SER A 43 -14.34 -1.88 8.85
C SER A 43 -14.07 -0.49 8.28
N LEU A 44 -13.86 -0.38 6.98
CA LEU A 44 -13.63 0.91 6.32
C LEU A 44 -14.92 1.71 6.13
N LEU A 45 -16.00 1.08 5.66
CA LEU A 45 -17.25 1.77 5.36
C LEU A 45 -17.97 2.27 6.61
N SER A 46 -17.89 1.57 7.75
CA SER A 46 -18.47 2.04 9.02
C SER A 46 -17.84 3.34 9.54
N ARG A 47 -16.63 3.70 9.06
CA ARG A 47 -15.95 4.97 9.34
C ARG A 47 -15.84 5.89 8.12
N TRP A 48 -16.56 5.59 7.03
CA TRP A 48 -16.42 6.36 5.79
C TRP A 48 -16.72 7.85 5.98
N ASN A 49 -17.68 8.17 6.86
CA ASN A 49 -18.09 9.54 7.15
C ASN A 49 -17.14 10.28 8.12
N ASP A 50 -16.13 9.59 8.69
CA ASP A 50 -14.99 10.25 9.33
C ASP A 50 -13.95 10.63 8.26
N ASP A 51 -14.04 11.87 7.78
CA ASP A 51 -13.18 12.40 6.71
C ASP A 51 -11.68 12.31 7.06
N LYS A 52 -11.32 12.55 8.33
CA LYS A 52 -9.92 12.50 8.77
C LYS A 52 -9.40 11.08 8.73
N PHE A 53 -10.15 10.12 9.26
CA PHE A 53 -9.80 8.71 9.24
C PHE A 53 -9.74 8.19 7.79
N ARG A 54 -10.79 8.46 7.00
CA ARG A 54 -10.90 8.04 5.60
C ARG A 54 -9.73 8.56 4.78
N SER A 55 -9.50 9.87 4.75
CA SER A 55 -8.44 10.48 3.94
C SER A 55 -7.03 10.01 4.34
N THR A 56 -6.79 9.81 5.63
CA THR A 56 -5.52 9.26 6.15
C THR A 56 -5.30 7.83 5.66
N LEU A 57 -6.31 6.96 5.79
CA LEU A 57 -6.19 5.56 5.41
C LEU A 57 -6.05 5.39 3.89
N LEU A 58 -6.89 6.06 3.09
CA LEU A 58 -6.89 5.95 1.62
C LEU A 58 -5.56 6.38 0.99
N LEU A 59 -4.80 7.28 1.63
CA LEU A 59 -3.48 7.68 1.14
C LEU A 59 -2.49 6.52 1.00
N THR A 60 -2.59 5.51 1.87
CA THR A 60 -1.71 4.34 1.84
C THR A 60 -1.90 3.50 0.57
N ALA A 61 -3.10 3.58 -0.04
CA ALA A 61 -3.41 2.92 -1.30
C ALA A 61 -3.14 3.77 -2.54
N LEU A 62 -2.75 5.04 -2.40
CA LEU A 62 -2.69 5.98 -3.51
C LEU A 62 -1.74 5.54 -4.63
N GLU A 63 -0.57 4.99 -4.27
CA GLU A 63 0.41 4.53 -5.27
C GLU A 63 -0.14 3.46 -6.19
N GLU A 64 -0.98 2.56 -5.67
CA GLU A 64 -1.53 1.46 -6.43
C GLU A 64 -2.89 1.81 -7.05
N GLY A 65 -3.80 2.40 -6.26
CA GLY A 65 -5.16 2.76 -6.68
C GLY A 65 -5.20 3.69 -7.89
N THR A 66 -4.22 4.60 -8.02
CA THR A 66 -4.14 5.54 -9.16
C THR A 66 -4.08 4.86 -10.53
N PHE A 67 -3.67 3.60 -10.61
CA PHE A 67 -3.38 2.92 -11.88
C PHE A 67 -4.38 1.79 -12.23
N TYR A 68 -5.43 1.62 -11.43
CA TYR A 68 -6.57 0.78 -11.79
C TYR A 68 -7.66 1.59 -12.50
N MET A 69 -8.35 0.92 -13.44
CA MET A 69 -9.42 1.52 -14.24
C MET A 69 -10.73 0.77 -14.01
N PRO A 70 -11.90 1.44 -14.03
CA PRO A 70 -12.07 2.89 -14.17
C PRO A 70 -11.48 3.66 -12.97
N PHE A 71 -11.08 4.92 -13.16
CA PHE A 71 -10.43 5.69 -12.10
C PHE A 71 -11.44 6.55 -11.33
N HIS A 72 -11.63 6.22 -10.06
CA HIS A 72 -12.44 6.93 -9.09
C HIS A 72 -11.61 7.12 -7.80
N PRO A 73 -11.13 8.33 -7.47
CA PRO A 73 -10.07 8.51 -6.47
C PRO A 73 -10.27 7.79 -5.13
N GLU A 74 -11.43 7.96 -4.49
CA GLU A 74 -11.70 7.33 -3.19
C GLU A 74 -12.11 5.85 -3.33
N ILE A 75 -12.85 5.50 -4.38
CA ILE A 75 -13.28 4.11 -4.65
C ILE A 75 -12.08 3.21 -4.94
N ASN A 76 -11.11 3.69 -5.73
CA ASN A 76 -9.90 2.96 -6.02
C ASN A 76 -9.10 2.69 -4.73
N GLY A 77 -9.03 3.67 -3.83
CA GLY A 77 -8.40 3.49 -2.51
C GLY A 77 -9.13 2.47 -1.65
N LEU A 78 -10.46 2.57 -1.55
CA LEU A 78 -11.33 1.61 -0.86
C LEU A 78 -11.07 0.18 -1.36
N VAL A 79 -11.16 -0.02 -2.68
CA VAL A 79 -11.01 -1.34 -3.29
C VAL A 79 -9.60 -1.88 -3.08
N VAL A 80 -8.56 -1.05 -3.21
CA VAL A 80 -7.19 -1.51 -2.98
C VAL A 80 -7.01 -2.01 -1.55
N LEU A 81 -7.51 -1.27 -0.54
CA LEU A 81 -7.34 -1.64 0.87
C LEU A 81 -8.20 -2.82 1.30
N ALA A 82 -9.47 -2.82 0.89
CA ALA A 82 -10.46 -3.74 1.41
C ALA A 82 -10.62 -5.01 0.56
N VAL A 83 -10.38 -4.93 -0.74
CA VAL A 83 -10.53 -6.07 -1.67
C VAL A 83 -9.17 -6.59 -2.10
N ARG A 84 -8.38 -5.78 -2.81
CA ARG A 84 -7.13 -6.25 -3.42
C ARG A 84 -6.11 -6.67 -2.37
N ASN A 85 -5.96 -5.89 -1.29
CA ASN A 85 -5.00 -6.17 -0.20
C ASN A 85 -5.56 -7.14 0.84
N SER A 86 -6.65 -7.86 0.55
CA SER A 86 -7.08 -9.00 1.35
C SER A 86 -5.95 -10.02 1.43
N PRO A 87 -5.50 -10.44 2.63
CA PRO A 87 -4.48 -11.47 2.76
C PRO A 87 -4.91 -12.80 2.11
N GLN A 88 -6.19 -13.13 2.18
CA GLN A 88 -6.74 -14.35 1.58
C GLN A 88 -6.70 -14.29 0.05
N LEU A 89 -7.04 -13.14 -0.54
CA LEU A 89 -6.95 -12.94 -1.99
C LEU A 89 -5.49 -12.88 -2.47
N ASP A 90 -4.60 -12.26 -1.69
CA ASP A 90 -3.16 -12.20 -2.00
C ASP A 90 -2.52 -13.59 -1.96
N ASN A 91 -2.92 -14.44 -1.01
CA ASN A 91 -2.48 -15.84 -0.91
C ASN A 91 -2.86 -16.65 -2.16
N LEU A 92 -4.08 -16.49 -2.66
CA LEU A 92 -4.53 -17.12 -3.91
C LEU A 92 -3.70 -16.70 -5.13
N HIS A 93 -3.16 -15.47 -5.13
CA HIS A 93 -2.36 -14.93 -6.22
C HIS A 93 -0.88 -15.34 -6.14
N HIS A 94 -0.27 -15.16 -4.97
CA HIS A 94 1.18 -15.25 -4.81
C HIS A 94 1.65 -16.60 -4.28
N THR A 95 0.92 -17.20 -3.33
CA THR A 95 1.34 -18.45 -2.70
C THR A 95 0.80 -19.67 -3.46
N GLU A 96 -0.51 -19.66 -3.74
CA GLU A 96 -1.18 -20.79 -4.39
C GLU A 96 -1.09 -20.71 -5.93
N GLY A 97 -0.89 -19.51 -6.48
CA GLY A 97 -0.79 -19.30 -7.93
C GLY A 97 -2.07 -19.60 -8.70
N ILE A 98 -3.21 -19.70 -8.03
CA ILE A 98 -4.53 -19.98 -8.64
C ILE A 98 -5.02 -18.78 -9.44
N LEU A 99 -4.80 -17.56 -8.93
CA LEU A 99 -5.16 -16.33 -9.61
C LEU A 99 -3.92 -15.69 -10.24
N ASP A 100 -4.02 -15.29 -11.51
CA ASP A 100 -2.95 -14.58 -12.18
C ASP A 100 -3.10 -13.04 -12.06
N ASN A 101 -2.16 -12.30 -12.66
CA ASN A 101 -2.24 -10.83 -12.71
C ASN A 101 -3.48 -10.30 -13.45
N THR A 102 -4.01 -11.04 -14.42
CA THR A 102 -5.20 -10.68 -15.20
C THR A 102 -6.44 -10.82 -14.32
N ASP A 103 -6.50 -11.87 -13.53
CA ASP A 103 -7.57 -12.16 -12.59
C ASP A 103 -7.63 -11.11 -11.47
N ILE A 104 -6.49 -10.79 -10.87
CA ILE A 104 -6.42 -9.72 -9.85
C ILE A 104 -6.85 -8.37 -10.42
N ARG A 105 -6.43 -8.04 -11.65
CA ARG A 105 -6.91 -6.83 -12.33
C ARG A 105 -8.42 -6.87 -12.59
N LYS A 106 -8.97 -8.02 -12.98
CA LYS A 106 -10.39 -8.19 -13.24
C LYS A 106 -11.22 -8.02 -11.97
N VAL A 107 -10.85 -8.69 -10.88
CA VAL A 107 -11.50 -8.53 -9.56
C VAL A 107 -11.44 -7.08 -9.11
N THR A 108 -10.26 -6.46 -9.17
CA THR A 108 -10.08 -5.07 -8.75
C THR A 108 -10.91 -4.10 -9.58
N SER A 109 -10.91 -4.25 -10.91
CA SER A 109 -11.67 -3.36 -11.81
C SER A 109 -13.19 -3.54 -11.65
N GLN A 110 -13.66 -4.78 -11.48
CA GLN A 110 -15.07 -5.08 -11.23
C GLN A 110 -15.54 -4.49 -9.90
N ALA A 111 -14.73 -4.61 -8.84
CA ALA A 111 -15.02 -4.01 -7.55
C ALA A 111 -15.13 -2.48 -7.66
N ILE A 112 -14.20 -1.85 -8.38
CA ILE A 112 -14.24 -0.39 -8.59
C ILE A 112 -15.53 -0.01 -9.31
N GLN A 113 -15.90 -0.71 -10.38
CA GLN A 113 -17.14 -0.45 -11.10
C GLN A 113 -18.36 -0.58 -10.18
N TYR A 114 -18.44 -1.66 -9.41
CA TYR A 114 -19.55 -1.91 -8.49
C TYR A 114 -19.70 -0.79 -7.46
N PHE A 115 -18.62 -0.43 -6.76
CA PHE A 115 -18.69 0.59 -5.70
C PHE A 115 -18.79 2.03 -6.24
N ALA A 116 -18.43 2.27 -7.50
CA ALA A 116 -18.59 3.57 -8.14
C ALA A 116 -20.05 3.92 -8.45
N GLU A 117 -20.95 2.93 -8.49
CA GLU A 117 -22.39 3.13 -8.74
C GLU A 117 -23.18 3.46 -7.46
N VAL A 118 -22.50 3.57 -6.32
CA VAL A 118 -23.11 3.66 -4.98
C VAL A 118 -22.69 4.96 -4.30
N ASP A 119 -23.65 5.62 -3.65
CA ASP A 119 -23.35 6.69 -2.70
C ASP A 119 -22.80 6.08 -1.42
N LEU A 120 -21.47 6.04 -1.30
CA LEU A 120 -20.80 5.45 -0.13
C LEU A 120 -21.04 6.23 1.17
N THR A 121 -21.29 7.54 1.09
CA THR A 121 -21.62 8.34 2.28
C THR A 121 -22.98 7.94 2.84
N GLN A 122 -23.98 7.73 1.97
CA GLN A 122 -25.28 7.21 2.39
C GLN A 122 -25.20 5.74 2.80
N ALA A 123 -24.40 4.92 2.10
CA ALA A 123 -24.25 3.51 2.43
C ALA A 123 -23.58 3.28 3.79
N ALA A 124 -22.61 4.12 4.15
CA ALA A 124 -21.90 4.05 5.43
C ALA A 124 -22.83 4.12 6.64
N ASP A 125 -23.90 4.92 6.58
CA ASP A 125 -24.89 5.03 7.66
C ASP A 125 -25.66 3.72 7.92
N GLN A 126 -25.59 2.76 6.98
CA GLN A 126 -26.24 1.45 7.08
C GLN A 126 -25.25 0.32 7.40
N VAL A 127 -23.95 0.62 7.48
CA VAL A 127 -22.90 -0.37 7.80
C VAL A 127 -22.65 -0.37 9.29
N THR A 128 -22.95 -1.49 9.94
CA THR A 128 -22.62 -1.69 11.35
C THR A 128 -21.13 -1.92 11.53
N ALA A 129 -20.50 -1.20 12.47
CA ALA A 129 -19.13 -1.46 12.89
C ALA A 129 -18.99 -2.91 13.36
N ARG A 130 -17.96 -3.61 12.86
CA ARG A 130 -17.64 -4.97 13.27
C ARG A 130 -16.74 -4.92 14.52
N PRO A 131 -16.84 -5.92 15.43
CA PRO A 131 -15.93 -6.00 16.57
C PRO A 131 -14.47 -6.21 16.12
N ASP A 132 -14.27 -6.94 15.02
CA ASP A 132 -12.95 -7.29 14.47
C ASP A 132 -12.51 -6.28 13.40
N ASP A 133 -12.60 -5.00 13.74
CA ASP A 133 -12.27 -3.93 12.82
C ASP A 133 -10.77 -3.83 12.57
N VAL A 134 -10.34 -4.28 11.39
CA VAL A 134 -8.93 -4.43 11.04
C VAL A 134 -8.18 -3.11 10.86
N PHE A 135 -8.88 -1.97 10.87
CA PHE A 135 -8.28 -0.65 10.68
C PHE A 135 -8.38 0.24 11.92
N ALA A 136 -9.26 -0.10 12.87
CA ALA A 136 -9.59 0.73 14.02
C ALA A 136 -8.40 1.07 14.92
N THR A 137 -7.49 0.11 15.09
CA THR A 137 -6.36 0.22 16.04
C THR A 137 -5.14 0.90 15.43
N LEU A 138 -5.07 1.07 14.11
CA LEU A 138 -3.90 1.66 13.44
C LEU A 138 -3.47 3.02 14.04
N PRO A 139 -4.38 3.97 14.36
CA PRO A 139 -3.99 5.25 14.96
C PRO A 139 -3.33 5.12 16.33
N THR A 140 -3.73 4.13 17.12
CA THR A 140 -3.22 3.92 18.48
C THR A 140 -2.00 3.01 18.52
N THR A 141 -1.96 1.99 17.67
CA THR A 141 -0.85 1.04 17.58
C THR A 141 0.37 1.66 16.90
N TYR A 142 0.15 2.49 15.88
CA TYR A 142 1.19 3.08 15.04
C TYR A 142 1.05 4.61 14.93
N PRO A 143 1.18 5.34 16.07
CA PRO A 143 0.87 6.77 16.13
C PRO A 143 1.72 7.65 15.21
N LEU A 144 3.02 7.36 15.04
CA LEU A 144 3.90 8.17 14.19
C LEU A 144 3.62 7.95 12.71
N ALA A 145 3.39 6.70 12.31
CA ALA A 145 2.99 6.34 10.94
C ALA A 145 1.63 6.96 10.60
N TRP A 146 0.66 6.83 11.50
CA TRP A 146 -0.66 7.43 11.35
C TRP A 146 -0.58 8.95 11.24
N GLU A 147 0.17 9.60 12.14
CA GLU A 147 0.36 11.05 12.12
C GLU A 147 1.01 11.53 10.81
N ALA A 148 2.01 10.81 10.30
CA ALA A 148 2.63 11.15 9.02
C ALA A 148 1.59 11.15 7.88
N PHE A 149 0.77 10.10 7.77
CA PHE A 149 -0.29 10.07 6.77
C PHE A 149 -1.39 11.11 7.02
N HIS A 150 -1.76 11.35 8.28
CA HIS A 150 -2.74 12.35 8.65
C HIS A 150 -2.29 13.76 8.25
N GLN A 151 -1.05 14.10 8.56
CA GLN A 151 -0.44 15.38 8.18
C GLN A 151 -0.38 15.53 6.67
N LEU A 152 -0.10 14.45 5.94
CA LEU A 152 -0.06 14.43 4.49
C LEU A 152 -1.44 14.57 3.84
N ALA A 153 -2.48 13.94 4.42
CA ALA A 153 -3.87 14.03 3.96
C ALA A 153 -4.41 15.46 4.07
N GLY A 154 -4.14 16.12 5.19
CA GLY A 154 -4.56 17.50 5.44
C GLY A 154 -3.66 18.58 4.83
N ALA A 155 -2.66 18.22 4.01
CA ALA A 155 -1.70 19.19 3.48
C ALA A 155 -2.22 19.90 2.22
N THR A 156 -2.33 21.24 2.26
CA THR A 156 -2.62 22.06 1.07
C THR A 156 -1.37 22.39 0.24
N ARG A 157 -0.18 22.31 0.87
CA ARG A 157 1.12 22.53 0.23
C ARG A 157 2.12 21.51 0.76
N LEU A 158 3.03 21.08 -0.11
CA LEU A 158 4.09 20.11 0.21
C LEU A 158 5.46 20.66 -0.21
N PRO A 159 6.54 20.34 0.53
CA PRO A 159 6.57 19.52 1.75
C PRO A 159 5.86 20.21 2.93
N LYS A 160 5.39 19.43 3.90
CA LYS A 160 4.78 19.92 5.13
C LYS A 160 5.60 19.46 6.32
N THR A 161 6.00 20.41 7.16
CA THR A 161 6.61 20.14 8.47
C THR A 161 5.53 20.14 9.55
N TYR A 162 5.75 19.37 10.60
CA TYR A 162 4.88 19.30 11.77
C TYR A 162 5.72 19.00 13.01
N GLU A 163 5.15 19.17 14.20
CA GLU A 163 5.84 18.86 15.45
C GLU A 163 6.10 17.35 15.56
N PRO A 164 7.37 16.91 15.68
CA PRO A 164 7.68 15.50 15.89
C PRO A 164 7.07 14.97 17.19
N GLN A 165 6.59 13.74 17.17
CA GLN A 165 6.03 13.07 18.35
C GLN A 165 7.06 12.12 18.98
N PRO A 166 7.24 12.10 20.31
CA PRO A 166 8.11 11.14 20.96
C PRO A 166 7.47 9.75 20.95
N ALA A 167 8.26 8.72 20.65
CA ALA A 167 7.86 7.32 20.76
C ALA A 167 9.11 6.42 20.80
N ASP A 168 9.11 5.40 21.64
CA ASP A 168 10.26 4.51 21.85
C ASP A 168 10.13 3.23 21.01
N LEU A 169 11.22 2.75 20.42
CA LEU A 169 11.25 1.46 19.74
C LEU A 169 10.87 0.31 20.69
N ALA A 170 11.14 0.44 21.99
CA ALA A 170 10.82 -0.57 22.99
C ALA A 170 9.31 -0.86 23.14
N ASP A 171 8.42 0.01 22.67
CA ASP A 171 6.97 -0.23 22.72
C ASP A 171 6.47 -1.06 21.52
N LEU A 172 7.33 -1.37 20.54
CA LEU A 172 6.97 -2.20 19.39
C LEU A 172 7.28 -3.67 19.65
N PRO A 173 6.51 -4.60 19.04
CA PRO A 173 6.91 -6.00 18.94
C PRO A 173 8.31 -6.15 18.34
N ASP A 174 9.00 -7.23 18.72
CA ASP A 174 10.31 -7.56 18.17
C ASP A 174 10.24 -7.68 16.64
N LEU A 175 11.30 -7.23 15.96
CA LEU A 175 11.34 -7.15 14.49
C LEU A 175 11.03 -8.50 13.81
N ASP A 176 11.61 -9.58 14.33
CA ASP A 176 11.50 -10.93 13.76
C ASP A 176 10.11 -11.57 13.93
N GLN A 177 9.23 -10.96 14.75
CA GLN A 177 7.83 -11.38 14.88
C GLN A 177 6.95 -10.82 13.75
N VAL A 178 7.38 -9.74 13.09
CA VAL A 178 6.55 -8.99 12.13
C VAL A 178 7.13 -8.95 10.72
N VAL A 179 8.46 -8.96 10.57
CA VAL A 179 9.14 -8.89 9.28
C VAL A 179 10.19 -9.98 9.12
N ASP A 180 10.47 -10.35 7.88
CA ASP A 180 11.46 -11.36 7.52
C ASP A 180 12.38 -10.91 6.37
N GLY A 181 13.32 -11.78 5.99
CA GLY A 181 14.17 -11.62 4.81
C GLY A 181 15.02 -10.34 4.79
N GLU A 182 15.12 -9.73 3.61
CA GLU A 182 15.88 -8.49 3.39
C GLU A 182 15.33 -7.31 4.19
N LEU A 183 14.00 -7.27 4.43
CA LEU A 183 13.39 -6.17 5.19
C LEU A 183 13.82 -6.20 6.65
N LEU A 184 13.90 -7.38 7.28
CA LEU A 184 14.43 -7.56 8.62
C LEU A 184 15.88 -7.08 8.73
N GLN A 185 16.72 -7.40 7.74
CA GLN A 185 18.11 -6.95 7.70
C GLN A 185 18.22 -5.43 7.60
N ASP A 186 17.44 -4.79 6.72
CA ASP A 186 17.42 -3.33 6.59
C ASP A 186 16.97 -2.65 7.89
N LEU A 187 15.90 -3.13 8.53
CA LEU A 187 15.40 -2.55 9.78
C LEU A 187 16.39 -2.73 10.95
N THR A 188 17.13 -3.84 10.98
CA THR A 188 18.20 -4.07 11.96
C THR A 188 19.35 -3.06 11.77
N GLN A 189 19.76 -2.78 10.52
CA GLN A 189 20.76 -1.75 10.21
C GLN A 189 20.26 -0.34 10.57
N ILE A 190 18.96 -0.07 10.44
CA ILE A 190 18.34 1.17 10.94
C ILE A 190 18.47 1.29 12.46
N GLN A 191 18.17 0.21 13.18
CA GLN A 191 18.25 0.15 14.65
C GLN A 191 19.67 0.42 15.14
N HIS A 192 20.68 -0.15 14.48
CA HIS A 192 22.10 0.08 14.80
C HIS A 192 22.64 1.43 14.28
N GLY A 193 21.83 2.19 13.53
CA GLY A 193 22.22 3.49 12.99
C GLY A 193 23.15 3.44 11.78
N GLU A 194 23.31 2.27 11.16
CA GLU A 194 24.17 2.03 9.99
C GLU A 194 23.56 2.64 8.72
N ILE A 195 22.23 2.61 8.59
CA ILE A 195 21.50 3.29 7.52
C ILE A 195 20.56 4.38 8.06
N SER A 196 20.43 5.47 7.32
CA SER A 196 19.70 6.68 7.75
C SER A 196 18.28 6.80 7.17
N PHE A 197 17.95 5.93 6.21
CA PHE A 197 16.64 5.88 5.56
C PHE A 197 16.34 4.47 5.07
N LEU A 198 15.05 4.13 5.00
CA LEU A 198 14.56 2.95 4.29
C LEU A 198 14.00 3.38 2.94
N PHE A 199 14.47 2.77 1.86
CA PHE A 199 13.93 2.99 0.52
C PHE A 199 13.30 1.72 -0.06
N ARG A 200 12.10 1.88 -0.64
CA ARG A 200 11.46 0.93 -1.57
C ARG A 200 10.78 1.71 -2.67
N ASP A 201 10.54 1.10 -3.83
CA ASP A 201 9.89 1.81 -4.95
C ASP A 201 8.47 2.31 -4.61
N SER A 202 7.74 1.52 -3.81
CA SER A 202 6.34 1.74 -3.42
C SER A 202 5.98 0.97 -2.14
N PHE A 203 4.87 1.31 -1.49
CA PHE A 203 4.37 0.67 -0.29
C PHE A 203 4.09 -0.83 -0.48
N LYS A 204 3.59 -1.25 -1.65
CA LYS A 204 3.39 -2.68 -1.93
C LYS A 204 4.70 -3.51 -1.94
N MET A 205 5.86 -2.85 -2.08
CA MET A 205 7.18 -3.49 -1.97
C MET A 205 7.71 -3.51 -0.52
N LEU A 206 7.01 -2.85 0.41
CA LEU A 206 7.19 -3.05 1.85
C LEU A 206 6.25 -4.15 2.31
N SER A 207 4.94 -3.96 2.11
CA SER A 207 3.93 -4.97 2.38
C SER A 207 2.58 -4.62 1.74
N ARG A 208 1.78 -5.65 1.47
CA ARG A 208 0.34 -5.52 1.20
C ARG A 208 -0.52 -5.69 2.44
N ASN A 209 0.02 -6.31 3.48
CA ASN A 209 -0.59 -6.34 4.79
C ASN A 209 -0.42 -4.94 5.41
N LEU A 210 -1.56 -4.29 5.69
CA LEU A 210 -1.57 -2.92 6.17
C LEU A 210 -0.96 -2.78 7.57
N ASP A 211 -1.15 -3.78 8.43
CA ASP A 211 -0.59 -3.79 9.79
C ASP A 211 0.94 -3.87 9.73
N GLN A 212 1.48 -4.79 8.93
CA GLN A 212 2.92 -4.87 8.67
C GLN A 212 3.47 -3.59 8.00
N LEU A 213 2.73 -3.01 7.05
CA LEU A 213 3.11 -1.73 6.42
C LEU A 213 3.22 -0.63 7.49
N PHE A 214 2.20 -0.45 8.33
CA PHE A 214 2.24 0.55 9.38
C PHE A 214 3.33 0.27 10.42
N TYR A 215 3.54 -0.98 10.81
CA TYR A 215 4.65 -1.38 11.69
C TYR A 215 6.00 -0.94 11.13
N VAL A 216 6.28 -1.24 9.85
CA VAL A 216 7.55 -0.87 9.21
C VAL A 216 7.74 0.64 9.19
N ILE A 217 6.69 1.40 8.86
CA ILE A 217 6.73 2.87 8.84
C ILE A 217 6.98 3.38 10.26
N GLU A 218 6.20 2.91 11.23
CA GLU A 218 6.32 3.28 12.65
C GLU A 218 7.74 3.04 13.17
N TYR A 219 8.29 1.86 12.90
CA TYR A 219 9.63 1.46 13.30
C TYR A 219 10.70 2.42 12.76
N VAL A 220 10.66 2.71 11.45
CA VAL A 220 11.59 3.65 10.80
C VAL A 220 11.49 5.06 11.41
N LEU A 221 10.27 5.52 11.71
CA LEU A 221 10.03 6.84 12.28
C LEU A 221 10.45 6.94 13.76
N ARG A 222 10.22 5.90 14.57
CA ARG A 222 10.69 5.80 15.96
C ARG A 222 12.22 5.77 16.05
N ALA A 223 12.88 5.12 15.10
CA ALA A 223 14.34 5.17 14.96
C ALA A 223 14.89 6.54 14.49
N ASN A 224 14.02 7.56 14.38
CA ASN A 224 14.33 8.90 13.87
C ASN A 224 14.97 8.86 12.47
N LYS A 225 14.54 7.90 11.63
CA LYS A 225 14.96 7.76 10.24
C LYS A 225 13.82 8.18 9.30
N THR A 226 14.08 8.10 8.01
CA THR A 226 13.11 8.47 6.97
C THR A 226 12.72 7.28 6.12
N LEU A 227 11.43 7.09 5.89
CA LEU A 227 10.93 6.19 4.85
C LEU A 227 10.76 6.97 3.54
N ILE A 228 11.31 6.42 2.44
CA ILE A 228 11.27 7.06 1.14
C ILE A 228 10.77 6.06 0.10
N THR A 229 9.76 6.47 -0.67
CA THR A 229 9.40 5.83 -1.94
C THR A 229 9.63 6.77 -3.10
N HIS A 230 9.42 6.30 -4.34
CA HIS A 230 9.39 7.21 -5.48
C HIS A 230 8.31 8.28 -5.39
N ASN A 231 7.26 8.05 -4.58
CA ASN A 231 6.13 8.96 -4.43
C ASN A 231 6.03 9.62 -3.06
N PHE A 232 6.62 9.05 -2.02
CA PHE A 232 6.48 9.55 -0.64
C PHE A 232 7.83 9.79 0.02
N TYR A 233 7.86 10.79 0.89
CA TYR A 233 8.89 11.01 1.88
C TYR A 233 8.15 11.14 3.21
N LEU A 234 8.47 10.26 4.16
CA LEU A 234 7.87 10.25 5.50
C LEU A 234 8.99 10.25 6.55
N SER A 235 9.01 11.27 7.41
CA SER A 235 9.84 11.35 8.61
C SER A 235 9.01 11.90 9.77
N ASN A 236 9.40 11.62 11.00
CA ASN A 236 8.76 12.20 12.18
C ASN A 236 9.01 13.72 12.23
N GLY A 237 8.02 14.49 11.77
CA GLY A 237 8.06 15.96 11.67
C GLY A 237 8.17 16.53 10.26
N MET A 238 8.22 15.70 9.21
CA MET A 238 8.07 16.19 7.84
C MET A 238 7.56 15.12 6.88
N VAL A 239 6.58 15.50 6.05
CA VAL A 239 6.05 14.67 4.97
C VAL A 239 6.06 15.38 3.63
N SER A 240 6.16 14.60 2.57
CA SER A 240 6.06 15.07 1.19
C SER A 240 5.53 13.96 0.29
N ARG A 241 4.86 14.37 -0.79
CA ARG A 241 4.30 13.49 -1.80
C ARG A 241 4.53 14.05 -3.20
N ARG A 242 4.90 13.18 -4.12
CA ARG A 242 4.98 13.47 -5.55
C ARG A 242 3.58 13.66 -6.14
N ASN A 243 3.39 14.68 -6.96
CA ASN A 243 2.16 14.85 -7.74
C ASN A 243 2.47 15.26 -9.20
N PRO A 244 2.17 14.42 -10.21
CA PRO A 244 1.46 13.14 -10.16
C PRO A 244 2.31 12.00 -9.57
N VAL A 245 1.66 11.02 -8.94
CA VAL A 245 2.32 9.78 -8.50
C VAL A 245 2.79 8.95 -9.69
N LEU A 246 3.82 8.14 -9.49
CA LEU A 246 4.37 7.17 -10.44
C LEU A 246 3.86 5.77 -10.11
N LYS A 247 3.56 5.01 -11.15
CA LYS A 247 3.09 3.63 -11.05
C LYS A 247 4.13 2.75 -10.35
N PRO A 248 3.76 1.97 -9.32
CA PRO A 248 4.65 0.98 -8.71
C PRO A 248 5.32 0.08 -9.75
N ALA A 249 6.63 -0.10 -9.62
CA ALA A 249 7.42 -0.91 -10.52
C ALA A 249 6.98 -2.38 -10.45
N GLN A 250 7.20 -3.08 -11.55
CA GLN A 250 7.07 -4.54 -11.64
C GLN A 250 8.44 -5.21 -11.79
N LYS A 251 9.45 -4.49 -12.28
CA LYS A 251 10.80 -5.01 -12.54
C LYS A 251 11.87 -4.04 -12.03
N PRO A 252 13.05 -4.52 -11.60
CA PRO A 252 14.14 -3.66 -11.13
C PRO A 252 14.55 -2.56 -12.12
N ILE A 253 14.56 -2.86 -13.42
CA ILE A 253 14.88 -1.88 -14.48
C ILE A 253 13.93 -0.67 -14.50
N GLU A 254 12.67 -0.85 -14.08
CA GLU A 254 11.70 0.25 -13.99
C GLU A 254 12.02 1.17 -12.81
N ILE A 255 12.50 0.62 -11.69
CA ILE A 255 12.95 1.38 -10.52
C ILE A 255 14.07 2.33 -10.93
N ALA A 256 15.10 1.83 -11.63
CA ALA A 256 16.22 2.64 -12.10
C ALA A 256 15.77 3.80 -13.00
N LYS A 257 14.86 3.54 -13.95
CA LYS A 257 14.32 4.56 -14.86
C LYS A 257 13.54 5.67 -14.14
N LYS A 258 12.86 5.36 -13.03
CA LYS A 258 12.07 6.36 -12.29
C LYS A 258 12.91 7.42 -11.59
N PHE A 259 14.16 7.13 -11.24
CA PHE A 259 15.06 8.14 -10.66
C PHE A 259 15.32 9.31 -11.61
N GLU A 260 15.19 9.13 -12.93
CA GLU A 260 15.30 10.21 -13.91
C GLU A 260 14.05 11.09 -13.96
N ASN A 261 12.90 10.57 -13.52
CA ASN A 261 11.65 11.30 -13.55
C ASN A 261 11.57 12.26 -12.36
N LYS A 262 11.76 13.54 -12.63
CA LYS A 262 11.68 14.63 -11.64
C LYS A 262 10.29 15.27 -11.55
N LYS A 263 9.34 14.89 -12.42
CA LYS A 263 8.01 15.52 -12.49
C LYS A 263 7.26 15.32 -11.17
N GLY A 264 6.77 16.41 -10.61
CA GLY A 264 5.95 16.39 -9.39
C GLY A 264 6.71 16.23 -8.08
N LEU A 265 8.05 16.11 -8.11
CA LEU A 265 8.86 16.09 -6.88
C LEU A 265 8.99 17.51 -6.30
N VAL A 266 9.03 17.58 -4.98
CA VAL A 266 9.31 18.81 -4.21
C VAL A 266 10.65 18.68 -3.48
N SER A 267 11.25 19.83 -3.10
CA SER A 267 12.69 19.97 -2.78
C SER A 267 13.30 18.79 -2.00
N ARG A 268 12.90 18.56 -0.74
CA ARG A 268 13.58 17.58 0.13
C ARG A 268 13.43 16.14 -0.36
N HIS A 269 12.27 15.77 -0.93
CA HIS A 269 12.07 14.46 -1.54
C HIS A 269 12.95 14.26 -2.78
N LYS A 270 13.11 15.31 -3.60
CA LYS A 270 14.00 15.31 -4.77
C LYS A 270 15.47 15.10 -4.37
N ASP A 271 15.92 15.80 -3.33
CA ASP A 271 17.30 15.69 -2.86
C ASP A 271 17.61 14.29 -2.31
N SER A 272 16.69 13.68 -1.57
CA SER A 272 16.85 12.32 -1.07
C SER A 272 16.86 11.29 -2.20
N LEU A 273 15.95 11.37 -3.18
CA LEU A 273 15.97 10.46 -4.33
C LEU A 273 17.26 10.59 -5.16
N ARG A 274 17.83 11.79 -5.27
CA ARG A 274 19.13 12.01 -5.92
C ARG A 274 20.27 11.32 -5.16
N LEU A 275 20.24 11.33 -3.83
CA LEU A 275 21.22 10.64 -3.00
C LEU A 275 21.09 9.12 -3.15
N ILE A 276 19.87 8.60 -3.02
CA ILE A 276 19.56 7.17 -3.14
C ILE A 276 20.01 6.60 -4.49
N LYS A 277 19.77 7.34 -5.59
CA LYS A 277 20.19 6.93 -6.93
C LYS A 277 21.65 6.49 -6.99
N LYS A 278 22.55 7.15 -6.24
CA LYS A 278 23.99 6.86 -6.23
C LYS A 278 24.34 5.48 -5.67
N PHE A 279 23.45 4.91 -4.85
CA PHE A 279 23.65 3.61 -4.20
C PHE A 279 22.92 2.48 -4.93
N ILE A 280 21.79 2.78 -5.60
CA ILE A 280 20.92 1.77 -6.22
C ILE A 280 21.18 1.60 -7.72
N VAL A 281 21.54 2.66 -8.43
CA VAL A 281 21.79 2.62 -9.87
C VAL A 281 23.30 2.64 -10.08
N PRO A 282 23.94 1.52 -10.48
CA PRO A 282 25.37 1.51 -10.74
C PRO A 282 25.73 2.53 -11.83
N PRO A 283 26.93 3.15 -11.78
CA PRO A 283 27.37 4.07 -12.81
C PRO A 283 27.40 3.36 -14.18
N ALA A 284 27.08 4.09 -15.26
CA ALA A 284 27.09 3.52 -16.61
C ALA A 284 28.44 2.90 -17.03
N SER A 285 29.54 3.22 -16.34
CA SER A 285 30.87 2.63 -16.54
C SER A 285 31.03 1.20 -16.01
N GLU A 286 30.06 0.67 -15.26
CA GLU A 286 30.10 -0.69 -14.68
C GLU A 286 29.15 -1.67 -15.38
N ILE A 287 28.45 -1.22 -16.43
CA ILE A 287 27.61 -2.09 -17.26
C ILE A 287 28.49 -2.67 -18.36
N THR A 288 29.10 -3.82 -18.11
CA THR A 288 29.76 -4.61 -19.16
C THR A 288 28.68 -5.06 -20.14
N PRO A 289 28.77 -4.74 -21.45
CA PRO A 289 27.82 -5.27 -22.41
C PRO A 289 28.00 -6.78 -22.49
N GLU A 290 26.93 -7.54 -22.24
CA GLU A 290 26.89 -8.97 -22.56
C GLU A 290 27.21 -9.13 -24.05
N ILE A 291 28.36 -9.73 -24.35
CA ILE A 291 28.72 -10.15 -25.69
C ILE A 291 27.76 -11.31 -26.04
N PRO A 292 26.97 -11.23 -27.11
CA PRO A 292 26.14 -12.35 -27.53
C PRO A 292 27.06 -13.52 -27.87
N SER A 293 26.84 -14.67 -27.24
CA SER A 293 27.54 -15.90 -27.60
C SER A 293 27.14 -16.30 -29.02
N GLU A 294 28.02 -16.08 -29.99
CA GLU A 294 27.97 -16.75 -31.28
C GLU A 294 28.19 -18.25 -31.04
N THR A 295 27.11 -19.02 -31.02
CA THR A 295 27.19 -20.44 -31.38
C THR A 295 27.03 -20.54 -32.89
N ALA A 296 28.16 -20.46 -33.59
CA ALA A 296 28.29 -20.90 -34.96
C ALA A 296 29.19 -22.16 -34.98
N SER A 297 28.61 -23.25 -35.48
CA SER A 297 29.26 -24.37 -36.22
C SER A 297 30.50 -25.04 -35.61
N GLU A 298 30.39 -26.32 -35.23
CA GLU A 298 30.54 -27.54 -36.08
C GLU A 298 30.00 -28.78 -35.34
#